data_AF-A0AA88HW02-F1
#
_entry.id   AF-A0AA88HW02-F1
#
_cell.length_a   1.000
_cell.length_b   1.000
_cell.length_c   1.000
_cell.angle_alpha   90.00
_cell.angle_beta   90.00
_cell.angle_gamma   90.00
#
_symmetry.space_group_name_H-M   'P 1'
#
loop_
_entity.id
_entity.type
_entity.pdbx_description
1 polymer ?
#
loop_
_entity_poly.entity_id
_entity_poly.type
_entity_poly.pdbx_seq_one_letter_code
_entity_poly.pdbx_strand_id
1 'polypeptide(L)'
;MVIGEMVHIHPSTTFVRIFTAWLRIRKVSVDLDLLVIVIDTKVGFSSRGVEDTFPFYRCLDSIEALANSHLAMSSNNIVCILGCHSTGNRFLYPSEDGIDYAKDIKQTDGRFETFSAINLSLKTEFLKLMNTDKGSSGDDRNVLDFPIAGTLTRALCYINRIAKSKKAVEKLKSRILVITNGGESAAQYMTFMNVFFTCQKNSVLLDACVIGEDSNLLQQGCDITGGIYIKIPQPSGLLEYLLWLFLPSIEERKNLNLPPPSKIDYRAACFCHRQLVEVGYVCSVCLSTARAKFRLWREDNARKSEEAITLFETILADSMHKLGDERWLVYEQVCLAACDCQRIDIIDHCLQELSKEFPGSLRVRKLRADKYISLERYSDALEILDSIIKKDETSAIPRKRKIAVLKAQGKITEAVKGLCDYLEKFQADQEAWLELSELYVSLHEYSKAAFCLEELILHNPANHLYYERYAEIKFAQGGADCVEVAQAYFCQAAKLNPRNLCALRGILSTTNYLLASPKIPATRKKDVLKLQEWVTKHLKVREEEEEDETSQQSPLILLMSDLHIKQKSN
;
A
#
# COMPACT_ATOMS: atom_id res chain seq x y z
N MET A 1 -5.28 31.30 -56.89
CA MET A 1 -4.02 31.88 -57.42
C MET A 1 -2.91 30.92 -57.03
N VAL A 2 -2.19 30.23 -57.89
CA VAL A 2 -1.76 30.49 -59.27
C VAL A 2 -1.72 29.15 -60.02
N ILE A 3 -2.27 29.13 -61.24
CA ILE A 3 -1.99 28.13 -62.28
C ILE A 3 -0.88 28.74 -63.14
N GLY A 4 0.16 27.98 -63.48
CA GLY A 4 1.10 28.39 -64.52
C GLY A 4 2.48 27.75 -64.40
N GLU A 5 2.67 26.61 -65.06
CA GLU A 5 3.73 26.37 -66.07
C GLU A 5 3.86 24.87 -66.32
N MET A 6 3.26 24.43 -67.44
CA MET A 6 3.57 23.15 -68.07
C MET A 6 4.93 23.28 -68.78
N VAL A 7 5.96 22.63 -68.25
CA VAL A 7 7.17 22.32 -69.00
C VAL A 7 7.08 20.85 -69.41
N HIS A 8 6.99 20.63 -70.72
CA HIS A 8 7.12 19.33 -71.37
C HIS A 8 8.49 18.71 -71.03
N ILE A 9 8.49 17.69 -70.18
CA ILE A 9 9.65 16.81 -69.96
C ILE A 9 9.18 15.38 -70.21
N HIS A 10 9.87 14.69 -71.12
CA HIS A 10 9.69 13.28 -71.44
C HIS A 10 9.51 12.42 -70.18
N PRO A 11 8.65 11.39 -70.20
CA PRO A 11 8.41 10.54 -69.03
C PRO A 11 9.64 9.66 -68.82
N SER A 12 10.64 10.19 -68.10
CA SER A 12 11.69 9.34 -67.55
C SER A 12 11.03 8.42 -66.53
N THR A 13 11.36 7.14 -66.59
CA THR A 13 10.97 6.09 -65.62
C THR A 13 11.18 6.52 -64.16
N THR A 14 12.01 7.53 -63.93
CA THR A 14 12.27 8.17 -62.64
C THR A 14 11.07 8.98 -62.13
N PHE A 15 10.33 9.71 -62.97
CA PHE A 15 9.14 10.46 -62.51
C PHE A 15 7.98 9.52 -62.17
N VAL A 16 7.77 8.46 -62.96
CA VAL A 16 6.80 7.41 -62.60
C VAL A 16 7.23 6.67 -61.34
N ARG A 17 8.53 6.40 -61.15
CA ARG A 17 9.06 5.81 -59.91
C ARG A 17 8.97 6.74 -58.71
N ILE A 18 9.20 8.04 -58.87
CA ILE A 18 9.05 9.03 -57.80
C ILE A 18 7.59 9.26 -57.50
N PHE A 19 6.70 9.30 -58.49
CA PHE A 19 5.25 9.45 -58.28
C PHE A 19 4.62 8.18 -57.70
N THR A 20 5.04 6.98 -58.12
CA THR A 20 4.64 5.71 -57.49
C THR A 20 5.29 5.48 -56.14
N ALA A 21 6.52 5.98 -55.91
CA ALA A 21 7.12 6.04 -54.58
C ALA A 21 6.40 7.06 -53.69
N TRP A 22 5.99 8.20 -54.23
CA TRP A 22 5.22 9.23 -53.51
C TRP A 22 3.81 8.74 -53.18
N LEU A 23 3.15 8.00 -54.09
CA LEU A 23 1.90 7.26 -53.82
C LEU A 23 2.11 6.07 -52.86
N ARG A 24 3.26 5.41 -52.86
CA ARG A 24 3.60 4.36 -51.88
C ARG A 24 3.94 4.93 -50.49
N ILE A 25 4.54 6.12 -50.44
CA ILE A 25 4.91 6.84 -49.21
C ILE A 25 3.68 7.51 -48.61
N ARG A 26 2.74 8.00 -49.43
CA ARG A 26 1.36 8.30 -49.03
C ARG A 26 0.46 7.07 -49.25
N LYS A 27 0.75 5.97 -48.55
CA LYS A 27 -0.38 5.19 -48.01
C LYS A 27 -1.11 6.16 -47.09
N VAL A 28 -2.14 6.84 -47.59
CA VAL A 28 -3.17 7.40 -46.72
C VAL A 28 -3.63 6.21 -45.91
N SER A 29 -3.20 6.13 -44.65
CA SER A 29 -3.72 5.14 -43.73
C SER A 29 -5.19 5.46 -43.62
N VAL A 30 -6.01 4.67 -44.32
CA VAL A 30 -7.44 4.72 -44.16
C VAL A 30 -7.68 4.24 -42.73
N ASP A 31 -8.04 5.18 -41.87
CA ASP A 31 -8.35 4.85 -40.50
C ASP A 31 -9.70 4.15 -40.47
N LEU A 32 -9.72 2.95 -39.91
CA LEU A 32 -10.94 2.20 -39.66
C LEU A 32 -11.46 2.61 -38.28
N ASP A 33 -12.59 3.30 -38.22
CA ASP A 33 -13.26 3.58 -36.95
C ASP A 33 -14.30 2.49 -36.67
N LEU A 34 -14.07 1.75 -35.59
CA LEU A 34 -14.97 0.73 -35.05
C LEU A 34 -15.67 1.26 -33.81
N LEU A 35 -16.99 1.42 -33.90
CA LEU A 35 -17.85 1.77 -32.77
C LEU A 35 -18.58 0.52 -32.26
N VAL A 36 -18.32 0.17 -31.00
CA VAL A 36 -19.06 -0.90 -30.30
C VAL A 36 -20.05 -0.26 -29.35
N ILE A 37 -21.34 -0.47 -29.55
CA ILE A 37 -22.43 0.01 -28.70
C ILE A 37 -22.89 -1.14 -27.82
N VAL A 38 -22.83 -0.95 -26.51
CA VAL A 38 -23.33 -1.89 -25.51
C VAL A 38 -24.64 -1.31 -24.95
N ILE A 39 -25.73 -2.06 -25.12
CA ILE A 39 -27.07 -1.67 -24.70
C ILE A 39 -27.48 -2.53 -23.50
N ASP A 40 -27.85 -1.87 -22.42
CA ASP A 40 -28.52 -2.47 -21.27
C ASP A 40 -30.01 -2.68 -21.57
N THR A 41 -30.46 -3.93 -21.62
CA THR A 41 -31.86 -4.31 -21.89
C THR A 41 -32.58 -4.76 -20.62
N LYS A 42 -32.35 -4.11 -19.47
CA LYS A 42 -33.17 -4.36 -18.26
C LYS A 42 -34.67 -4.18 -18.55
N VAL A 43 -35.47 -5.19 -18.17
CA VAL A 43 -36.95 -5.17 -18.15
C VAL A 43 -37.52 -4.03 -17.26
N GLY A 44 -36.67 -3.39 -16.44
CA GLY A 44 -37.02 -2.33 -15.50
C GLY A 44 -37.41 -0.98 -16.09
N PHE A 45 -37.39 -0.76 -17.41
CA PHE A 45 -38.01 0.43 -18.01
C PHE A 45 -39.52 0.52 -17.71
N SER A 46 -40.15 -0.59 -17.30
CA SER A 46 -41.61 -0.66 -17.08
C SER A 46 -42.08 -0.78 -15.62
N SER A 47 -41.20 -1.01 -14.63
CA SER A 47 -41.66 -1.44 -13.28
C SER A 47 -41.21 -0.62 -12.08
N ARG A 48 -40.65 0.59 -12.26
CA ARG A 48 -40.42 1.53 -11.15
C ARG A 48 -40.90 2.95 -11.49
N GLY A 49 -42.11 3.28 -11.06
CA GLY A 49 -42.55 4.66 -10.80
C GLY A 49 -43.00 5.50 -12.00
N VAL A 50 -44.31 5.69 -12.08
CA VAL A 50 -45.11 6.74 -12.77
C VAL A 50 -44.45 8.12 -12.51
N GLU A 51 -44.05 8.98 -13.47
CA GLU A 51 -44.89 9.76 -14.41
C GLU A 51 -44.21 10.19 -15.75
N ASP A 52 -42.94 9.87 -16.04
CA ASP A 52 -42.29 10.24 -17.32
C ASP A 52 -41.51 9.07 -17.93
N THR A 53 -42.21 8.04 -18.39
CA THR A 53 -41.54 6.87 -19.00
C THR A 53 -41.14 7.17 -20.44
N PHE A 54 -39.84 7.36 -20.68
CA PHE A 54 -39.28 7.28 -22.03
C PHE A 54 -39.40 5.83 -22.51
N PRO A 55 -40.19 5.53 -23.56
CA PRO A 55 -40.35 4.16 -24.01
C PRO A 55 -39.01 3.64 -24.54
N PHE A 56 -38.60 2.44 -24.12
CA PHE A 56 -37.37 1.80 -24.56
C PHE A 56 -37.24 1.74 -26.09
N TYR A 57 -38.36 1.62 -26.80
CA TYR A 57 -38.40 1.69 -28.27
C TYR A 57 -37.82 3.01 -28.82
N ARG A 58 -38.08 4.16 -28.19
CA ARG A 58 -37.46 5.44 -28.58
C ARG A 58 -35.96 5.49 -28.26
N CYS A 59 -35.52 4.74 -27.24
CA CYS A 59 -34.09 4.56 -26.95
C CYS A 59 -33.42 3.80 -28.09
N LEU A 60 -34.03 2.68 -28.51
CA LEU A 60 -33.57 1.91 -29.66
C LEU A 60 -33.55 2.75 -30.94
N ASP A 61 -34.61 3.50 -31.24
CA ASP A 61 -34.64 4.41 -32.41
C ASP A 61 -33.51 5.45 -32.36
N SER A 62 -33.19 5.97 -31.16
CA SER A 62 -32.10 6.95 -30.98
C SER A 62 -30.72 6.30 -31.19
N ILE A 63 -30.55 5.05 -30.75
CA ILE A 63 -29.32 4.27 -30.95
C ILE A 63 -29.16 3.84 -32.41
N GLU A 64 -30.26 3.47 -33.08
CA GLU A 64 -30.32 3.22 -34.52
C GLU A 64 -29.89 4.48 -35.28
N ALA A 65 -30.43 5.64 -34.93
CA ALA A 65 -30.03 6.92 -35.53
C ALA A 65 -28.53 7.19 -35.34
N LEU A 66 -27.98 6.98 -34.13
CA LEU A 66 -26.55 7.12 -33.86
C LEU A 66 -25.69 6.17 -34.71
N ALA A 67 -26.06 4.89 -34.77
CA ALA A 67 -25.36 3.89 -35.56
C ALA A 67 -25.35 4.26 -37.06
N ASN A 68 -26.49 4.70 -37.58
CA ASN A 68 -26.63 5.14 -38.96
C ASN A 68 -25.82 6.41 -39.23
N SER A 69 -25.82 7.38 -38.31
CA SER A 69 -24.99 8.59 -38.42
C SER A 69 -23.49 8.26 -38.41
N HIS A 70 -23.04 7.33 -37.56
CA HIS A 70 -21.64 6.90 -37.53
C HIS A 70 -21.22 6.25 -38.85
N LEU A 71 -22.06 5.38 -39.42
CA LEU A 71 -21.81 4.78 -40.71
C LEU A 71 -21.88 5.79 -41.88
N ALA A 72 -22.66 6.86 -41.73
CA ALA A 72 -22.76 7.92 -42.73
C ALA A 72 -21.51 8.84 -42.77
N MET A 73 -20.76 8.95 -41.67
CA MET A 73 -19.54 9.79 -41.62
C MET A 73 -18.44 9.27 -42.54
N SER A 74 -18.26 7.95 -42.63
CA SER A 74 -17.18 7.34 -43.41
C SER A 74 -17.62 5.97 -43.93
N SER A 75 -17.24 5.67 -45.18
CA SER A 75 -17.55 4.38 -45.82
C SER A 75 -16.82 3.18 -45.19
N ASN A 76 -15.79 3.43 -44.38
CA ASN A 76 -14.96 2.40 -43.74
C ASN A 76 -15.35 2.14 -42.29
N ASN A 77 -16.31 2.91 -41.78
CA ASN A 77 -16.78 2.80 -40.41
C ASN A 77 -17.51 1.46 -40.20
N ILE A 78 -17.26 0.84 -39.05
CA ILE A 78 -17.88 -0.42 -38.66
C ILE A 78 -18.62 -0.19 -37.36
N VAL A 79 -19.84 -0.71 -37.27
CA VAL A 79 -20.63 -0.68 -36.04
C VAL A 79 -20.83 -2.12 -35.54
N CYS A 80 -20.76 -2.30 -34.23
CA CYS A 80 -21.12 -3.53 -33.54
C CYS A 80 -22.08 -3.17 -32.40
N ILE A 81 -23.18 -3.89 -32.27
CA ILE A 81 -24.18 -3.65 -31.23
C ILE A 81 -24.35 -4.92 -30.40
N LEU A 82 -24.16 -4.79 -29.09
CA LEU A 82 -24.24 -5.85 -28.12
C LEU A 82 -25.39 -5.57 -27.15
N GLY A 83 -26.26 -6.56 -26.98
CA GLY A 83 -27.34 -6.52 -25.99
C GLY A 83 -26.91 -7.24 -24.71
N CYS A 84 -27.10 -6.57 -23.57
CA CYS A 84 -26.90 -7.13 -22.25
C CYS A 84 -28.25 -7.41 -21.59
N HIS A 85 -28.60 -8.69 -21.51
CA HIS A 85 -29.82 -9.17 -20.89
C HIS A 85 -29.52 -9.90 -19.55
N SER A 86 -30.50 -10.04 -18.66
CA SER A 86 -30.33 -10.72 -17.36
C SER A 86 -29.93 -12.19 -17.52
N THR A 87 -30.39 -12.83 -18.60
CA THR A 87 -30.10 -14.24 -18.93
C THR A 87 -28.81 -14.44 -19.73
N GLY A 88 -28.17 -13.36 -20.21
CA GLY A 88 -26.93 -13.46 -20.97
C GLY A 88 -26.65 -12.25 -21.87
N ASN A 89 -25.53 -12.33 -22.58
CA ASN A 89 -25.14 -11.34 -23.58
C ASN A 89 -25.30 -11.92 -24.99
N ARG A 90 -25.75 -11.09 -25.93
CA ARG A 90 -25.98 -11.50 -27.32
C ARG A 90 -25.56 -10.39 -28.28
N PHE A 91 -24.99 -10.76 -29.42
CA PHE A 91 -24.76 -9.76 -30.48
C PHE A 91 -26.08 -9.45 -31.17
N LEU A 92 -26.49 -8.18 -31.11
CA LEU A 92 -27.63 -7.68 -31.87
C LEU A 92 -27.23 -7.37 -33.31
N TYR A 93 -25.98 -6.94 -33.49
CA TYR A 93 -25.36 -6.76 -34.80
C TYR A 93 -23.83 -6.88 -34.67
N PRO A 94 -23.15 -7.69 -35.49
CA PRO A 94 -23.65 -8.67 -36.47
C PRO A 94 -24.34 -9.87 -35.80
N SER A 95 -25.41 -10.41 -36.38
CA SER A 95 -26.10 -11.59 -35.84
C SER A 95 -25.18 -12.81 -35.79
N GLU A 96 -25.19 -13.55 -34.67
CA GLU A 96 -24.38 -14.76 -34.48
C GLU A 96 -24.87 -15.94 -35.34
N ASP A 97 -26.15 -15.91 -35.74
CA ASP A 97 -26.83 -17.01 -36.43
C ASP A 97 -26.41 -17.17 -37.91
N GLY A 98 -25.45 -16.36 -38.40
CA GLY A 98 -24.98 -16.40 -39.79
C GLY A 98 -26.04 -15.97 -40.82
N ILE A 99 -27.15 -15.39 -40.36
CA ILE A 99 -28.19 -14.82 -41.22
C ILE A 99 -27.69 -13.45 -41.70
N ASP A 100 -27.14 -13.42 -42.92
CA ASP A 100 -26.80 -12.19 -43.61
C ASP A 100 -28.10 -11.47 -44.03
N TYR A 101 -28.70 -10.68 -43.13
CA TYR A 101 -29.84 -9.80 -43.47
C TYR A 101 -29.53 -8.83 -44.63
N ALA A 102 -28.25 -8.64 -44.97
CA ALA A 102 -27.81 -7.89 -46.14
C ALA A 102 -28.12 -8.56 -47.49
N LYS A 103 -28.37 -9.89 -47.55
CA LYS A 103 -28.68 -10.59 -48.80
C LYS A 103 -30.17 -10.62 -49.15
N ASP A 104 -31.05 -10.48 -48.15
CA ASP A 104 -32.50 -10.68 -48.31
C ASP A 104 -33.31 -9.38 -48.49
N ILE A 105 -32.68 -8.20 -48.36
CA ILE A 105 -33.38 -6.91 -48.45
C ILE A 105 -33.17 -6.31 -49.85
N LYS A 106 -34.24 -6.32 -50.68
CA LYS A 106 -34.28 -5.53 -51.91
C LYS A 106 -34.54 -4.06 -51.59
N GLN A 107 -33.82 -3.18 -52.27
CA GLN A 107 -33.89 -1.73 -52.13
C GLN A 107 -35.30 -1.21 -52.51
N THR A 108 -36.09 -0.80 -51.51
CA THR A 108 -37.45 -0.25 -51.73
C THR A 108 -37.51 1.27 -51.63
N ASP A 109 -36.52 1.94 -51.03
CA ASP A 109 -36.64 3.36 -50.62
C ASP A 109 -35.35 4.22 -50.76
N GLY A 110 -34.38 3.81 -51.60
CA GLY A 110 -33.13 4.59 -51.80
C GLY A 110 -32.22 4.75 -50.57
N ARG A 111 -32.60 4.16 -49.42
CA ARG A 111 -31.79 4.10 -48.19
C ARG A 111 -30.62 3.14 -48.37
N PHE A 112 -29.54 3.40 -47.64
CA PHE A 112 -28.36 2.54 -47.61
C PHE A 112 -28.71 1.16 -47.02
N GLU A 113 -28.37 0.09 -47.73
CA GLU A 113 -28.81 -1.29 -47.41
C GLU A 113 -28.37 -1.74 -46.02
N THR A 114 -27.18 -1.30 -45.57
CA THR A 114 -26.67 -1.67 -44.24
C THR A 114 -27.50 -1.04 -43.12
N PHE A 115 -28.13 0.13 -43.32
CA PHE A 115 -28.99 0.76 -42.32
C PHE A 115 -30.27 -0.05 -42.12
N SER A 116 -30.88 -0.47 -43.22
CA SER A 116 -32.06 -1.34 -43.18
C SER A 116 -31.73 -2.70 -42.55
N ALA A 117 -30.55 -3.25 -42.85
CA ALA A 117 -30.08 -4.50 -42.26
C ALA A 117 -29.85 -4.39 -40.74
N ILE A 118 -29.29 -3.27 -40.26
CA ILE A 118 -29.09 -3.01 -38.82
C ILE A 118 -30.44 -2.90 -38.11
N ASN A 119 -31.37 -2.10 -38.64
CA ASN A 119 -32.70 -1.92 -38.04
C ASN A 119 -33.48 -3.24 -37.96
N LEU A 120 -33.40 -4.07 -38.99
CA LEU A 120 -34.08 -5.37 -39.01
C LEU A 120 -33.41 -6.37 -38.06
N SER A 121 -32.07 -6.41 -38.02
CA SER A 121 -31.31 -7.25 -37.08
C SER A 121 -31.60 -6.86 -35.63
N LEU A 122 -31.61 -5.56 -35.31
CA LEU A 122 -31.92 -5.07 -33.97
C LEU A 122 -33.32 -5.47 -33.53
N LYS A 123 -34.34 -5.24 -34.38
CA LYS A 123 -35.73 -5.58 -34.05
C LYS A 123 -35.95 -7.08 -33.89
N THR A 124 -35.38 -7.90 -34.77
CA THR A 124 -35.52 -9.36 -34.71
C THR A 124 -34.81 -9.96 -33.50
N GLU A 125 -33.56 -9.57 -33.24
CA GLU A 125 -32.80 -10.04 -32.08
C GLU A 125 -33.40 -9.53 -30.76
N PHE A 126 -33.90 -8.30 -30.73
CA PHE A 126 -34.62 -7.79 -29.55
C PHE A 126 -35.94 -8.54 -29.30
N LEU A 127 -36.72 -8.86 -30.34
CA LEU A 127 -37.91 -9.70 -30.20
C LEU A 127 -37.57 -11.12 -29.71
N LYS A 128 -36.45 -11.70 -30.16
CA LYS A 128 -35.95 -12.98 -29.62
C LYS A 128 -35.65 -12.87 -28.12
N LEU A 129 -34.99 -11.79 -27.68
CA LEU A 129 -34.69 -11.53 -26.26
C LEU A 129 -35.97 -11.34 -25.42
N MET A 130 -36.95 -10.57 -25.90
CA MET A 130 -38.22 -10.39 -25.19
C MET A 130 -39.04 -11.69 -25.07
N ASN A 131 -38.92 -12.59 -26.06
CA ASN A 131 -39.61 -13.87 -26.02
C ASN A 131 -38.93 -14.86 -25.08
N THR A 132 -37.61 -14.77 -24.87
CA THR A 132 -36.93 -15.60 -23.86
C THR A 132 -37.37 -15.27 -22.44
N ASP A 133 -37.76 -14.02 -22.18
CA ASP A 133 -38.21 -13.57 -20.84
C ASP A 133 -39.56 -14.14 -20.42
N LYS A 134 -40.42 -14.43 -21.40
CA LYS A 134 -41.76 -14.99 -21.14
C LYS A 134 -41.72 -16.48 -20.76
N GLY A 135 -40.60 -17.17 -20.99
CA GLY A 135 -40.45 -18.61 -20.73
C GLY A 135 -39.99 -18.98 -19.31
N SER A 136 -39.50 -18.01 -18.53
CA SER A 136 -38.93 -18.22 -17.19
C SER A 136 -39.76 -17.56 -16.09
N SER A 137 -41.07 -17.84 -16.05
CA SER A 137 -41.94 -17.47 -14.93
C SER A 137 -41.92 -18.57 -13.88
N GLY A 138 -40.84 -18.65 -13.10
CA GLY A 138 -40.74 -19.63 -12.02
C GLY A 138 -39.37 -19.72 -11.35
N ASP A 139 -38.80 -18.59 -10.88
CA ASP A 139 -38.12 -18.50 -9.58
C ASP A 139 -37.72 -17.04 -9.26
N ASP A 140 -38.64 -16.29 -8.67
CA ASP A 140 -38.36 -14.96 -8.10
C ASP A 140 -37.56 -15.14 -6.80
N ARG A 141 -36.24 -15.32 -6.90
CA ARG A 141 -35.31 -15.07 -5.78
C ARG A 141 -33.80 -15.00 -6.06
N ASN A 142 -33.36 -15.11 -7.31
CA ASN A 142 -31.99 -14.74 -7.67
C ASN A 142 -32.03 -13.50 -8.55
N VAL A 143 -31.82 -12.33 -7.94
CA VAL A 143 -31.44 -11.11 -8.67
C VAL A 143 -30.12 -11.44 -9.35
N LEU A 144 -30.19 -11.94 -10.58
CA LEU A 144 -29.04 -12.29 -11.39
C LEU A 144 -28.24 -11.01 -11.64
N ASP A 145 -27.08 -10.95 -11.00
CA ASP A 145 -26.08 -9.92 -11.17
C ASP A 145 -25.78 -9.69 -12.66
N PHE A 146 -25.72 -8.42 -13.02
CA PHE A 146 -25.62 -7.87 -14.36
C PHE A 146 -24.40 -8.30 -15.21
N PRO A 147 -24.52 -8.93 -16.38
CA PRO A 147 -23.33 -9.37 -17.12
C PRO A 147 -22.67 -8.27 -17.99
N ILE A 148 -22.71 -6.96 -17.65
CA ILE A 148 -22.01 -5.93 -18.47
C ILE A 148 -20.51 -6.19 -18.54
N ALA A 149 -19.86 -6.58 -17.45
CA ALA A 149 -18.45 -6.94 -17.49
C ALA A 149 -18.18 -8.08 -18.50
N GLY A 150 -19.10 -9.05 -18.60
CA GLY A 150 -19.07 -10.10 -19.61
C GLY A 150 -19.26 -9.55 -21.02
N THR A 151 -20.21 -8.64 -21.22
CA THR A 151 -20.48 -8.00 -22.52
C THR A 151 -19.30 -7.14 -22.99
N LEU A 152 -18.67 -6.38 -22.10
CA LEU A 152 -17.45 -5.62 -22.39
C LEU A 152 -16.28 -6.54 -22.72
N THR A 153 -16.16 -7.68 -22.04
CA THR A 153 -15.15 -8.69 -22.38
C THR A 153 -15.38 -9.25 -23.78
N ARG A 154 -16.63 -9.56 -24.15
CA ARG A 154 -16.99 -10.00 -25.51
C ARG A 154 -16.71 -8.92 -26.55
N ALA A 155 -17.00 -7.65 -26.25
CA ALA A 155 -16.64 -6.51 -27.08
C ALA A 155 -15.12 -6.44 -27.33
N LEU A 156 -14.32 -6.54 -26.28
CA LEU A 156 -12.85 -6.53 -26.37
C LEU A 156 -12.31 -7.71 -27.20
N CYS A 157 -12.86 -8.91 -27.00
CA CYS A 157 -12.53 -10.07 -27.81
C CYS A 157 -12.87 -9.86 -29.30
N TYR A 158 -14.02 -9.25 -29.58
CA TYR A 158 -14.45 -8.92 -30.94
C TYR A 158 -13.53 -7.87 -31.59
N ILE A 159 -13.19 -6.80 -30.87
CA ILE A 159 -12.23 -5.78 -31.32
C ILE A 159 -10.88 -6.43 -31.64
N ASN A 160 -10.37 -7.29 -30.75
CA ASN A 160 -9.10 -7.98 -30.97
C ASN A 160 -9.17 -8.95 -32.17
N ARG A 161 -10.32 -9.59 -32.41
CA ARG A 161 -10.54 -10.42 -33.60
C ARG A 161 -10.48 -9.60 -34.89
N ILE A 162 -11.14 -8.44 -34.94
CA ILE A 162 -11.10 -7.54 -36.11
C ILE A 162 -9.69 -6.95 -36.28
N ALA A 163 -9.05 -6.53 -35.20
CA ALA A 163 -7.69 -6.01 -35.22
C ALA A 163 -6.71 -7.04 -35.80
N LYS A 164 -6.91 -8.34 -35.52
CA LYS A 164 -6.11 -9.43 -36.11
C LYS A 164 -6.44 -9.69 -37.58
N SER A 165 -7.72 -9.68 -37.97
CA SER A 165 -8.11 -9.97 -39.35
C SER A 165 -7.71 -8.86 -40.32
N LYS A 166 -7.71 -7.59 -39.89
CA LYS A 166 -7.41 -6.43 -40.73
C LYS A 166 -5.99 -5.88 -40.59
N LYS A 167 -5.12 -6.55 -39.82
CA LYS A 167 -3.78 -6.09 -39.39
C LYS A 167 -2.76 -5.82 -40.52
N ALA A 168 -3.08 -6.15 -41.77
CA ALA A 168 -2.16 -6.05 -42.91
C ALA A 168 -2.20 -4.70 -43.66
N VAL A 169 -3.22 -3.85 -43.47
CA VAL A 169 -3.41 -2.66 -44.33
C VAL A 169 -3.80 -1.37 -43.59
N GLU A 170 -4.51 -1.42 -42.46
CA GLU A 170 -5.16 -0.23 -41.86
C GLU A 170 -5.02 -0.16 -40.33
N LYS A 171 -4.96 1.06 -39.78
CA LYS A 171 -4.92 1.30 -38.33
C LYS A 171 -6.36 1.32 -37.81
N LEU A 172 -6.71 0.36 -36.96
CA LEU A 172 -8.03 0.28 -36.33
C LEU A 172 -8.08 1.20 -35.11
N LYS A 173 -8.98 2.18 -35.13
CA LYS A 173 -9.37 2.97 -33.95
C LYS A 173 -10.68 2.37 -33.44
N SER A 174 -10.68 1.88 -32.21
CA SER A 174 -11.86 1.26 -31.59
C SER A 174 -12.36 2.08 -30.41
N ARG A 175 -13.67 2.22 -30.32
CA ARG A 175 -14.39 2.89 -29.23
C ARG A 175 -15.52 2.01 -28.75
N ILE A 176 -15.73 1.99 -27.44
CA ILE A 176 -16.85 1.33 -26.80
C ILE A 176 -17.75 2.41 -26.19
N LEU A 177 -19.03 2.43 -26.57
CA LEU A 177 -20.07 3.23 -25.96
C LEU A 177 -20.98 2.32 -25.14
N VAL A 178 -21.10 2.58 -23.84
CA VAL A 178 -21.99 1.86 -22.92
C VAL A 178 -23.20 2.72 -22.63
N ILE A 179 -24.39 2.21 -22.92
CA ILE A 179 -25.66 2.84 -22.55
C ILE A 179 -26.30 1.98 -21.47
N THR A 180 -26.42 2.53 -20.27
CA THR A 180 -26.98 1.82 -19.11
C THR A 180 -28.05 2.63 -18.41
N ASN A 181 -29.00 1.92 -17.79
CA ASN A 181 -30.03 2.50 -16.95
C ASN A 181 -29.63 2.55 -15.45
N GLY A 182 -28.38 2.25 -15.12
CA GLY A 182 -27.85 2.24 -13.75
C GLY A 182 -28.08 0.92 -13.01
N GLY A 183 -27.69 0.88 -11.74
CA GLY A 183 -27.85 -0.28 -10.86
C GLY A 183 -26.74 -1.33 -11.00
N GLU A 184 -25.50 -0.90 -10.77
CA GLU A 184 -24.34 -1.79 -10.73
C GLU A 184 -24.13 -2.35 -9.33
N SER A 185 -23.88 -3.66 -9.25
CA SER A 185 -23.58 -4.34 -8.00
C SER A 185 -22.09 -4.25 -7.69
N ALA A 186 -21.75 -3.91 -6.44
CA ALA A 186 -20.36 -3.88 -5.97
C ALA A 186 -19.67 -5.26 -6.10
N ALA A 187 -20.44 -6.34 -6.26
CA ALA A 187 -19.93 -7.68 -6.55
C ALA A 187 -19.07 -7.75 -7.82
N GLN A 188 -19.30 -6.86 -8.80
CA GLN A 188 -18.65 -6.90 -10.11
C GLN A 188 -17.42 -6.00 -10.22
N TYR A 189 -17.05 -5.32 -9.14
CA TYR A 189 -15.93 -4.39 -9.10
C TYR A 189 -14.66 -4.96 -9.73
N MET A 190 -14.25 -6.17 -9.33
CA MET A 190 -13.02 -6.80 -9.81
C MET A 190 -13.07 -7.09 -11.31
N THR A 191 -14.20 -7.60 -11.79
CA THR A 191 -14.37 -7.91 -13.21
C THR A 191 -14.35 -6.64 -14.06
N PHE A 192 -14.97 -5.56 -13.58
CA PHE A 192 -14.93 -4.25 -14.24
C PHE A 192 -13.51 -3.67 -14.29
N MET A 193 -12.79 -3.68 -13.16
CA MET A 193 -11.42 -3.18 -13.11
C MET A 193 -10.49 -3.91 -14.07
N ASN A 194 -10.59 -5.24 -14.13
CA ASN A 194 -9.81 -6.03 -15.09
C ASN A 194 -10.13 -5.66 -16.54
N VAL A 195 -11.40 -5.40 -16.86
CA VAL A 195 -11.84 -4.95 -18.18
C VAL A 195 -11.29 -3.55 -18.47
N PHE A 196 -11.40 -2.59 -17.55
CA PHE A 196 -10.92 -1.22 -17.75
C PHE A 196 -9.41 -1.15 -17.97
N PHE A 197 -8.62 -1.89 -17.18
CA PHE A 197 -7.17 -1.97 -17.41
C PHE A 197 -6.84 -2.65 -18.75
N THR A 198 -7.66 -3.61 -19.19
CA THR A 198 -7.51 -4.23 -20.51
C THR A 198 -7.86 -3.25 -21.64
N CYS A 199 -8.92 -2.46 -21.49
CA CYS A 199 -9.27 -1.37 -22.42
C CYS A 199 -8.11 -0.38 -22.54
N GLN A 200 -7.56 0.07 -21.41
CA GLN A 200 -6.45 1.00 -21.36
C GLN A 200 -5.20 0.44 -22.05
N LYS A 201 -4.86 -0.82 -21.79
CA LYS A 201 -3.73 -1.50 -22.44
C LYS A 201 -3.92 -1.64 -23.95
N ASN A 202 -5.14 -1.85 -24.41
CA ASN A 202 -5.47 -1.94 -25.84
C ASN A 202 -5.75 -0.57 -26.47
N SER A 203 -5.59 0.54 -25.74
CA SER A 203 -5.90 1.91 -26.18
C SER A 203 -7.32 2.08 -26.74
N VAL A 204 -8.30 1.37 -26.14
CA VAL A 204 -9.72 1.48 -26.50
C VAL A 204 -10.40 2.44 -25.53
N LEU A 205 -11.02 3.50 -26.08
CA LEU A 205 -11.79 4.44 -25.28
C LEU A 205 -13.13 3.83 -24.85
N LEU A 206 -13.47 4.01 -23.58
CA LEU A 206 -14.76 3.64 -23.02
C LEU A 206 -15.55 4.90 -22.69
N ASP A 207 -16.62 5.11 -23.43
CA ASP A 207 -17.60 6.16 -23.21
C ASP A 207 -18.83 5.57 -22.53
N ALA A 208 -19.41 6.28 -21.56
CA ALA A 208 -20.58 5.81 -20.81
C ALA A 208 -21.68 6.88 -20.79
N CYS A 209 -22.88 6.42 -21.10
CA CYS A 209 -24.10 7.19 -21.09
C CYS A 209 -25.09 6.53 -20.11
N VAL A 210 -25.43 7.27 -19.05
CA VAL A 210 -26.30 6.78 -17.98
C VAL A 210 -27.63 7.51 -18.03
N ILE A 211 -28.71 6.76 -18.19
CA ILE A 211 -30.08 7.30 -18.25
C ILE A 211 -30.70 7.43 -16.86
N GLY A 212 -30.36 6.51 -15.94
CA GLY A 212 -30.93 6.42 -14.60
C GLY A 212 -29.98 6.91 -13.50
N GLU A 213 -29.71 6.03 -12.56
CA GLU A 213 -28.85 6.30 -11.41
C GLU A 213 -27.37 6.35 -11.80
N ASP A 214 -26.61 7.27 -11.17
CA ASP A 214 -25.17 7.39 -11.40
C ASP A 214 -24.42 6.11 -11.01
N SER A 215 -23.45 5.73 -11.85
CA SER A 215 -22.48 4.69 -11.51
C SER A 215 -21.10 5.30 -11.28
N ASN A 216 -20.59 5.12 -10.06
CA ASN A 216 -19.21 5.49 -9.71
C ASN A 216 -18.18 4.60 -10.41
N LEU A 217 -18.51 3.34 -10.72
CA LEU A 217 -17.56 2.40 -11.34
C LEU A 217 -17.35 2.71 -12.82
N LEU A 218 -18.42 3.04 -13.55
CA LEU A 218 -18.29 3.47 -14.94
C LEU A 218 -17.61 4.83 -15.05
N GLN A 219 -17.82 5.74 -14.09
CA GLN A 219 -17.05 6.98 -13.99
C GLN A 219 -15.55 6.70 -13.88
N GLN A 220 -15.14 5.79 -12.97
CA GLN A 220 -13.74 5.36 -12.86
C GLN A 220 -13.22 4.74 -14.16
N GLY A 221 -14.03 3.89 -14.82
CA GLY A 221 -13.65 3.26 -16.09
C GLY A 221 -13.45 4.26 -17.24
N CYS A 222 -14.29 5.29 -17.32
CA CYS A 222 -14.15 6.37 -18.29
C CYS A 222 -12.86 7.17 -18.04
N ASP A 223 -12.55 7.48 -16.78
CA ASP A 223 -11.33 8.24 -16.44
C ASP A 223 -10.05 7.43 -16.71
N ILE A 224 -10.03 6.15 -16.33
CA ILE A 224 -8.90 5.24 -16.59
C ILE A 224 -8.61 5.16 -18.09
N THR A 225 -9.66 5.11 -18.92
CA THR A 225 -9.51 5.01 -20.38
C THR A 225 -9.35 6.37 -21.07
N GLY A 226 -9.66 7.48 -20.40
CA GLY A 226 -9.72 8.83 -20.99
C GLY A 226 -10.96 9.08 -21.85
N GLY A 227 -12.06 8.35 -21.62
CA GLY A 227 -13.36 8.51 -22.27
C GLY A 227 -14.30 9.47 -21.52
N ILE A 228 -15.54 9.59 -22.03
CA ILE A 228 -16.54 10.54 -21.53
C ILE A 228 -17.63 9.80 -20.75
N TYR A 229 -17.91 10.28 -19.54
CA TYR A 229 -19.08 9.87 -18.76
C TYR A 229 -20.11 11.01 -18.76
N ILE A 230 -21.37 10.71 -19.12
CA ILE A 230 -22.47 11.67 -18.98
C ILE A 230 -23.70 11.01 -18.38
N LYS A 231 -24.31 11.71 -17.42
CA LYS A 231 -25.65 11.43 -16.93
C LYS A 231 -26.65 12.28 -17.69
N ILE A 232 -27.68 11.65 -18.25
CA ILE A 232 -28.71 12.37 -18.99
C ILE A 232 -29.74 12.93 -17.99
N PRO A 233 -29.95 14.26 -17.94
CA PRO A 233 -30.95 14.86 -17.06
C PRO A 233 -32.38 14.66 -17.56
N GLN A 234 -32.57 14.59 -18.88
CA GLN A 234 -33.87 14.38 -19.52
C GLN A 234 -33.77 13.32 -20.62
N PRO A 235 -34.44 12.16 -20.48
CA PRO A 235 -34.33 11.06 -21.45
C PRO A 235 -34.96 11.38 -22.81
N SER A 236 -35.88 12.35 -22.87
CA SER A 236 -36.49 12.84 -24.11
C SER A 236 -35.47 13.45 -25.09
N GLY A 237 -34.37 14.01 -24.59
CA GLY A 237 -33.28 14.59 -25.37
C GLY A 237 -32.12 13.62 -25.67
N LEU A 238 -32.27 12.32 -25.43
CA LEU A 238 -31.21 11.32 -25.56
C LEU A 238 -30.45 11.42 -26.89
N LEU A 239 -31.16 11.56 -28.02
CA LEU A 239 -30.55 11.64 -29.35
C LEU A 239 -29.60 12.83 -29.49
N GLU A 240 -29.93 13.99 -28.91
CA GLU A 240 -29.10 15.19 -28.96
C GLU A 240 -27.75 14.94 -28.26
N TYR A 241 -27.78 14.37 -27.06
CA TYR A 241 -26.56 14.00 -26.34
C TYR A 241 -25.75 12.92 -27.08
N LEU A 242 -26.42 11.93 -27.68
CA LEU A 242 -25.78 10.89 -28.49
C LEU A 242 -25.03 11.46 -29.70
N LEU A 243 -25.66 12.35 -30.44
CA LEU A 243 -25.07 12.95 -31.64
C LEU A 243 -23.98 13.97 -31.31
N TRP A 244 -24.16 14.79 -30.27
CA TRP A 244 -23.20 15.87 -29.99
C TRP A 244 -21.93 15.37 -29.29
N LEU A 245 -22.06 14.45 -28.32
CA LEU A 245 -20.94 13.98 -27.51
C LEU A 245 -20.27 12.71 -28.05
N PHE A 246 -21.07 11.74 -28.53
CA PHE A 246 -20.57 10.39 -28.80
C PHE A 246 -20.31 10.10 -30.28
N LEU A 247 -20.89 10.88 -31.20
CA LEU A 247 -20.63 10.77 -32.64
C LEU A 247 -19.21 11.21 -33.07
N PRO A 248 -18.63 12.33 -32.57
CA PRO A 248 -17.35 12.83 -33.07
C PRO A 248 -16.20 11.84 -32.87
N SER A 249 -15.29 11.75 -33.84
CA SER A 249 -14.09 10.89 -33.75
C SER A 249 -13.11 11.38 -32.67
N ILE A 250 -12.14 10.54 -32.31
CA ILE A 250 -11.21 10.80 -31.19
C ILE A 250 -10.40 12.09 -31.42
N GLU A 251 -10.06 12.38 -32.68
CA GLU A 251 -9.27 13.55 -33.05
C GLU A 251 -10.10 14.82 -33.02
N GLU A 252 -11.37 14.73 -33.43
CA GLU A 252 -12.31 15.85 -33.45
C GLU A 252 -12.72 16.30 -32.05
N ARG A 253 -12.73 15.39 -31.06
CA ARG A 253 -13.02 15.70 -29.65
C ARG A 253 -12.09 16.76 -29.05
N LYS A 254 -10.84 16.87 -29.52
CA LYS A 254 -9.90 17.89 -29.03
C LYS A 254 -10.30 19.32 -29.42
N ASN A 255 -11.11 19.45 -30.46
CA ASN A 255 -11.56 20.73 -30.99
C ASN A 255 -12.93 21.14 -30.43
N LEU A 256 -13.57 20.27 -29.65
CA LEU A 256 -14.88 20.49 -29.06
C LEU A 256 -14.73 20.83 -27.58
N ASN A 257 -15.51 21.82 -27.13
CA ASN A 257 -15.62 22.13 -25.71
C ASN A 257 -16.54 21.09 -25.04
N LEU A 258 -15.93 20.02 -24.55
CA LEU A 258 -16.61 18.96 -23.82
C LEU A 258 -16.99 19.41 -22.41
N PRO A 259 -18.05 18.84 -21.80
CA PRO A 259 -18.40 19.11 -20.41
C PRO A 259 -17.23 18.76 -19.48
N PRO A 260 -17.03 19.52 -18.39
CA PRO A 260 -15.93 19.27 -17.46
C PRO A 260 -16.09 17.89 -16.80
N PRO A 261 -14.99 17.17 -16.54
CA PRO A 261 -15.05 15.88 -15.86
C PRO A 261 -15.62 16.05 -14.45
N SER A 262 -16.57 15.19 -14.07
CA SER A 262 -17.09 15.13 -12.71
C SER A 262 -16.03 14.65 -11.73
N LYS A 263 -16.11 15.05 -10.46
CA LYS A 263 -15.22 14.53 -9.41
C LYS A 263 -15.51 13.04 -9.21
N ILE A 264 -14.47 12.21 -9.33
CA ILE A 264 -14.58 10.75 -9.25
C ILE A 264 -14.16 10.30 -7.85
N ASP A 265 -14.98 9.45 -7.25
CA ASP A 265 -14.67 8.80 -5.97
C ASP A 265 -13.80 7.57 -6.22
N TYR A 266 -12.51 7.61 -5.84
CA TYR A 266 -11.56 6.49 -5.98
C TYR A 266 -11.54 5.51 -4.78
N ARG A 267 -12.61 5.45 -4.00
CA ARG A 267 -12.68 4.57 -2.83
C ARG A 267 -12.57 3.10 -3.25
N ALA A 268 -11.73 2.35 -2.55
CA ALA A 268 -11.52 0.93 -2.82
C ALA A 268 -12.67 0.09 -2.23
N ALA A 269 -13.08 -0.98 -2.92
CA ALA A 269 -14.04 -1.92 -2.36
C ALA A 269 -13.32 -2.94 -1.45
N CYS A 270 -13.81 -3.11 -0.22
CA CYS A 270 -13.33 -4.15 0.68
C CYS A 270 -13.64 -5.54 0.11
N PHE A 271 -12.63 -6.41 0.06
CA PHE A 271 -12.77 -7.78 -0.50
C PHE A 271 -13.78 -8.64 0.29
N CYS A 272 -13.85 -8.48 1.62
CA CYS A 272 -14.71 -9.30 2.48
C CYS A 272 -16.19 -8.92 2.38
N HIS A 273 -16.50 -7.62 2.43
CA HIS A 273 -17.87 -7.12 2.52
C HIS A 273 -18.39 -6.51 1.22
N ARG A 274 -17.53 -6.36 0.19
CA ARG A 274 -17.87 -5.76 -1.11
C ARG A 274 -18.49 -4.36 -0.97
N GLN A 275 -18.01 -3.59 0.00
CA GLN A 275 -18.42 -2.21 0.28
C GLN A 275 -17.26 -1.25 0.04
N LEU A 276 -17.54 -0.04 -0.40
CA LEU A 276 -16.53 1.00 -0.58
C LEU A 276 -16.03 1.46 0.79
N VAL A 277 -14.71 1.45 0.98
CA VAL A 277 -14.03 1.86 2.21
C VAL A 277 -12.95 2.91 1.90
N GLU A 278 -12.77 3.85 2.83
CA GLU A 278 -11.72 4.88 2.75
C GLU A 278 -10.40 4.40 3.35
N VAL A 279 -10.47 3.54 4.37
CA VAL A 279 -9.31 2.92 5.02
C VAL A 279 -9.45 1.40 4.90
N GLY A 280 -8.52 0.78 4.18
CA GLY A 280 -8.49 -0.67 3.95
C GLY A 280 -7.44 -1.35 4.83
N TYR A 281 -7.80 -2.47 5.45
CA TYR A 281 -6.87 -3.35 6.14
C TYR A 281 -6.57 -4.56 5.24
N VAL A 282 -5.29 -4.94 5.13
CA VAL A 282 -4.89 -6.12 4.34
C VAL A 282 -5.24 -7.39 5.10
N CYS A 283 -6.03 -8.28 4.49
CA CYS A 283 -6.56 -9.50 5.11
C CYS A 283 -5.46 -10.44 5.63
N SER A 284 -5.53 -10.84 6.91
CA SER A 284 -4.55 -11.65 7.64
C SER A 284 -4.44 -13.13 7.24
N VAL A 285 -5.34 -13.65 6.39
CA VAL A 285 -5.40 -15.07 6.01
C VAL A 285 -4.55 -15.38 4.77
N CYS A 286 -4.12 -14.35 4.06
CA CYS A 286 -3.22 -14.52 2.92
C CYS A 286 -1.78 -14.65 3.43
N LEU A 287 -1.00 -15.59 2.87
CA LEU A 287 0.46 -15.70 3.05
C LEU A 287 1.18 -14.34 2.95
N SER A 288 0.62 -13.40 2.16
CA SER A 288 1.10 -12.03 2.01
C SER A 288 1.10 -11.23 3.30
N THR A 289 0.15 -11.43 4.21
CA THR A 289 0.02 -10.61 5.44
C THR A 289 0.95 -11.12 6.53
N ALA A 290 1.10 -12.44 6.67
CA ALA A 290 2.15 -13.01 7.51
C ALA A 290 3.52 -12.52 7.03
N ARG A 291 3.80 -12.66 5.72
CA ARG A 291 5.05 -12.16 5.11
C ARG A 291 5.27 -10.66 5.34
N ALA A 292 4.22 -9.84 5.18
CA ALA A 292 4.30 -8.39 5.41
C ALA A 292 4.58 -8.08 6.89
N LYS A 293 3.97 -8.78 7.85
CA LYS A 293 4.25 -8.62 9.28
C LYS A 293 5.70 -8.97 9.62
N PHE A 294 6.20 -10.12 9.17
CA PHE A 294 7.60 -10.49 9.38
C PHE A 294 8.58 -9.51 8.73
N ARG A 295 8.20 -8.89 7.60
CA ARG A 295 8.98 -7.82 6.99
C ARG A 295 8.97 -6.54 7.84
N LEU A 296 7.78 -6.10 8.26
CA LEU A 296 7.62 -4.90 9.09
C LEU A 296 8.37 -5.02 10.42
N TRP A 297 8.29 -6.18 11.09
CA TRP A 297 9.05 -6.42 12.32
C TRP A 297 10.57 -6.41 12.12
N ARG A 298 11.06 -6.74 10.91
CA ARG A 298 12.49 -6.61 10.58
C ARG A 298 12.90 -5.17 10.32
N GLU A 299 12.02 -4.38 9.70
CA GLU A 299 12.28 -2.97 9.41
C GLU A 299 12.21 -2.13 10.70
N ASP A 300 11.24 -2.42 11.57
CA ASP A 300 11.03 -1.71 12.84
C ASP A 300 11.91 -2.23 13.99
N ASN A 301 12.61 -3.36 13.80
CA ASN A 301 13.28 -4.12 14.88
C ASN A 301 12.35 -4.42 16.09
N ALA A 302 11.06 -4.58 15.83
CA ALA A 302 10.06 -4.82 16.87
C ALA A 302 10.16 -6.26 17.42
N ARG A 303 10.38 -6.40 18.72
CA ARG A 303 10.41 -7.71 19.41
C ARG A 303 8.99 -8.12 19.82
N LYS A 304 8.32 -8.87 18.94
CA LYS A 304 7.02 -9.50 19.20
C LYS A 304 7.11 -11.01 19.12
N SER A 305 7.82 -11.59 20.10
CA SER A 305 8.29 -12.97 20.01
C SER A 305 7.15 -14.01 20.09
N GLU A 306 6.13 -13.77 20.91
CA GLU A 306 4.95 -14.67 21.01
C GLU A 306 4.07 -14.63 19.74
N GLU A 307 3.78 -13.43 19.23
CA GLU A 307 3.01 -13.26 17.98
C GLU A 307 3.74 -13.91 16.79
N ALA A 308 5.07 -13.81 16.75
CA ALA A 308 5.86 -14.42 15.68
C ALA A 308 5.80 -15.96 15.70
N ILE A 309 5.88 -16.57 16.88
CA ILE A 309 5.80 -18.04 17.01
C ILE A 309 4.40 -18.54 16.68
N THR A 310 3.37 -17.88 17.19
CA THR A 310 1.96 -18.27 16.91
C THR A 310 1.64 -18.17 15.43
N LEU A 311 2.07 -17.11 14.74
CA LEU A 311 1.95 -17.01 13.27
C LEU A 311 2.79 -18.08 12.55
N PHE A 312 3.95 -18.43 13.10
CA PHE A 312 4.80 -19.45 12.51
C PHE A 312 4.16 -20.84 12.56
N GLU A 313 3.68 -21.26 13.72
CA GLU A 313 3.02 -22.56 13.92
C GLU A 313 1.70 -22.66 13.14
N THR A 314 0.91 -21.58 13.07
CA THR A 314 -0.43 -21.62 12.44
C THR A 314 -0.43 -21.53 10.92
N ILE A 315 0.46 -20.72 10.32
CA ILE A 315 0.40 -20.39 8.88
C ILE A 315 1.65 -20.86 8.14
N LEU A 316 2.82 -20.68 8.76
CA LEU A 316 4.08 -20.79 8.05
C LEU A 316 4.64 -22.21 8.01
N ALA A 317 4.41 -23.03 9.04
CA ALA A 317 4.88 -24.42 9.09
C ALA A 317 4.58 -25.21 7.80
N ASP A 318 3.37 -25.06 7.25
CA ASP A 318 2.94 -25.76 6.03
C ASP A 318 3.33 -25.04 4.72
N SER A 319 3.65 -23.74 4.79
CA SER A 319 3.78 -22.87 3.61
C SER A 319 5.20 -22.35 3.34
N MET A 320 6.22 -22.83 4.06
CA MET A 320 7.63 -22.42 3.89
C MET A 320 8.16 -22.53 2.46
N HIS A 321 7.71 -23.51 1.68
CA HIS A 321 8.12 -23.65 0.27
C HIS A 321 7.68 -22.48 -0.61
N LYS A 322 6.59 -21.77 -0.26
CA LYS A 322 6.03 -20.67 -1.06
C LYS A 322 6.77 -19.35 -0.87
N LEU A 323 7.63 -19.24 0.16
CA LEU A 323 8.36 -18.00 0.45
C LEU A 323 9.62 -17.81 -0.42
N GLY A 324 10.05 -18.84 -1.16
CA GLY A 324 11.29 -18.79 -1.93
C GLY A 324 12.48 -18.46 -1.03
N ASP A 325 13.34 -17.54 -1.44
CA ASP A 325 14.58 -17.18 -0.74
C ASP A 325 14.35 -16.46 0.60
N GLU A 326 13.19 -15.81 0.78
CA GLU A 326 12.88 -15.11 2.04
C GLU A 326 12.64 -16.06 3.21
N ARG A 327 12.43 -17.36 2.95
CA ARG A 327 12.22 -18.38 3.98
C ARG A 327 13.34 -18.39 5.02
N TRP A 328 14.59 -18.18 4.60
CA TRP A 328 15.76 -18.21 5.48
C TRP A 328 15.79 -17.05 6.47
N LEU A 329 15.38 -15.87 6.02
CA LEU A 329 15.28 -14.70 6.87
C LEU A 329 14.16 -14.86 7.90
N VAL A 330 13.06 -15.51 7.49
CA VAL A 330 11.96 -15.86 8.41
C VAL A 330 12.42 -16.91 9.42
N TYR A 331 13.13 -17.96 9.00
CA TYR A 331 13.70 -18.95 9.93
C TYR A 331 14.65 -18.33 10.96
N GLU A 332 15.49 -17.37 10.56
CA GLU A 332 16.37 -16.65 11.49
C GLU A 332 15.56 -15.82 12.50
N GLN A 333 14.55 -15.09 12.04
CA GLN A 333 13.69 -14.27 12.90
C GLN A 333 12.84 -15.11 13.87
N VAL A 334 12.27 -16.21 13.39
CA VAL A 334 11.53 -17.17 14.22
C VAL A 334 12.46 -17.85 15.20
N CYS A 335 13.69 -18.18 14.82
CA CYS A 335 14.68 -18.75 15.73
C CYS A 335 15.00 -17.77 16.88
N LEU A 336 15.18 -16.48 16.59
CA LEU A 336 15.40 -15.46 17.63
C LEU A 336 14.18 -15.32 18.55
N ALA A 337 12.98 -15.21 17.98
CA ALA A 337 11.75 -15.16 18.76
C ALA A 337 11.55 -16.41 19.64
N ALA A 338 11.89 -17.59 19.11
CA ALA A 338 11.83 -18.85 19.85
C ALA A 338 12.86 -18.92 20.97
N CYS A 339 14.03 -18.29 20.83
CA CYS A 339 15.01 -18.17 21.92
C CYS A 339 14.45 -17.33 23.07
N ASP A 340 13.74 -16.23 22.78
CA ASP A 340 13.11 -15.39 23.82
C ASP A 340 12.03 -16.15 24.58
N CYS A 341 11.22 -16.96 23.88
CA CYS A 341 10.16 -17.78 24.47
C CYS A 341 10.65 -19.15 24.98
N GLN A 342 11.97 -19.42 24.91
CA GLN A 342 12.60 -20.70 25.30
C GLN A 342 11.97 -21.96 24.68
N ARG A 343 11.40 -21.88 23.46
CA ARG A 343 10.83 -23.03 22.75
C ARG A 343 11.89 -23.80 21.97
N ILE A 344 12.49 -24.80 22.62
CA ILE A 344 13.63 -25.58 22.12
C ILE A 344 13.30 -26.32 20.81
N ASP A 345 12.09 -26.87 20.69
CA ASP A 345 11.67 -27.67 19.53
C ASP A 345 11.78 -26.88 18.22
N ILE A 346 11.30 -25.64 18.24
CA ILE A 346 11.30 -24.73 17.09
C ILE A 346 12.72 -24.26 16.79
N ILE A 347 13.50 -23.94 17.83
CA ILE A 347 14.91 -23.52 17.67
C ILE A 347 15.70 -24.63 16.97
N ASP A 348 15.56 -25.88 17.41
CA ASP A 348 16.27 -27.00 16.82
C ASP A 348 15.83 -27.28 15.39
N HIS A 349 14.53 -27.19 15.10
CA HIS A 349 14.04 -27.29 13.73
C HIS A 349 14.62 -26.20 12.83
N CYS A 350 14.55 -24.92 13.23
CA CYS A 350 15.09 -23.80 12.47
C CYS A 350 16.61 -23.92 12.25
N LEU A 351 17.37 -24.30 13.28
CA LEU A 351 18.82 -24.47 13.19
C LEU A 351 19.21 -25.64 12.29
N GLN A 352 18.47 -26.75 12.33
CA GLN A 352 18.71 -27.88 11.44
C GLN A 352 18.55 -27.45 9.97
N GLU A 353 17.43 -26.83 9.61
CA GLU A 353 17.17 -26.36 8.25
C GLU A 353 18.19 -25.33 7.78
N LEU A 354 18.52 -24.34 8.63
CA LEU A 354 19.55 -23.34 8.29
C LEU A 354 20.95 -23.95 8.16
N SER A 355 21.29 -24.97 8.96
CA SER A 355 22.61 -25.62 8.91
C SER A 355 22.80 -26.53 7.70
N LYS A 356 21.72 -27.13 7.18
CA LYS A 356 21.75 -27.95 5.96
C LYS A 356 22.13 -27.12 4.74
N GLU A 357 21.58 -25.92 4.65
CA GLU A 357 21.75 -25.06 3.47
C GLU A 357 23.00 -24.18 3.55
N PHE A 358 23.35 -23.72 4.75
CA PHE A 358 24.52 -22.87 4.98
C PHE A 358 25.52 -23.48 5.98
N PRO A 359 26.22 -24.56 5.60
CA PRO A 359 27.18 -25.21 6.48
C PRO A 359 28.34 -24.24 6.82
N GLY A 360 28.60 -24.06 8.10
CA GLY A 360 29.74 -23.29 8.59
C GLY A 360 29.57 -21.75 8.63
N SER A 361 28.41 -21.24 8.19
CA SER A 361 28.11 -19.80 8.20
C SER A 361 28.21 -19.17 9.60
N LEU A 362 28.72 -17.93 9.66
CA LEU A 362 28.86 -17.21 10.93
C LEU A 362 27.50 -16.86 11.55
N ARG A 363 26.48 -16.57 10.73
CA ARG A 363 25.11 -16.26 11.20
C ARG A 363 24.47 -17.45 11.93
N VAL A 364 24.53 -18.65 11.35
CA VAL A 364 24.01 -19.87 12.01
C VAL A 364 24.78 -20.17 13.28
N ARG A 365 26.10 -19.92 13.30
CA ARG A 365 26.91 -20.08 14.52
C ARG A 365 26.50 -19.09 15.62
N LYS A 366 26.14 -17.84 15.27
CA LYS A 366 25.60 -16.85 16.22
C LYS A 366 24.25 -17.30 16.80
N LEU A 367 23.32 -17.79 15.97
CA LEU A 367 22.03 -18.35 16.44
C LEU A 367 22.23 -19.56 17.35
N ARG A 368 23.22 -20.41 17.05
CA ARG A 368 23.58 -21.53 17.92
C ARG A 368 24.10 -21.06 19.27
N ALA A 369 24.92 -19.99 19.31
CA ALA A 369 25.33 -19.39 20.57
C ALA A 369 24.10 -18.86 21.35
N ASP A 370 23.16 -18.20 20.68
CA ASP A 370 21.94 -17.69 21.31
C ASP A 370 21.07 -18.81 21.90
N LYS A 371 20.97 -19.96 21.22
CA LYS A 371 20.33 -21.16 21.77
C LYS A 371 20.96 -21.59 23.10
N TYR A 372 22.30 -21.66 23.16
CA TYR A 372 22.96 -22.08 24.40
C TYR A 372 22.82 -21.03 25.51
N ILE A 373 22.76 -19.74 25.15
CA ILE A 373 22.49 -18.65 26.09
C ILE A 373 21.07 -18.78 26.66
N SER A 374 20.05 -19.02 25.83
CA SER A 374 18.67 -19.19 26.29
C SER A 374 18.47 -20.42 27.17
N LEU A 375 19.34 -21.44 27.00
CA LEU A 375 19.38 -22.67 27.80
C LEU A 375 20.29 -22.55 29.04
N GLU A 376 20.87 -21.38 29.30
CA GLU A 376 21.82 -21.13 30.40
C GLU A 376 23.09 -22.02 30.38
N ARG A 377 23.36 -22.66 29.23
CA ARG A 377 24.59 -23.45 29.00
C ARG A 377 25.72 -22.54 28.56
N TYR A 378 26.17 -21.72 29.50
CA TYR A 378 27.12 -20.65 29.22
C TYR A 378 28.52 -21.13 28.80
N SER A 379 28.98 -22.30 29.25
CA SER A 379 30.28 -22.86 28.84
C SER A 379 30.36 -23.05 27.32
N ASP A 380 29.36 -23.70 26.76
CA ASP A 380 29.31 -24.06 25.35
C ASP A 380 29.09 -22.80 24.49
N ALA A 381 28.31 -21.86 25.01
CA ALA A 381 28.13 -20.55 24.39
C ALA A 381 29.46 -19.78 24.27
N LEU A 382 30.29 -19.78 25.32
CA LEU A 382 31.59 -19.12 25.32
C LEU A 382 32.55 -19.74 24.30
N GLU A 383 32.62 -21.07 24.22
CA GLU A 383 33.45 -21.77 23.22
C GLU A 383 33.04 -21.40 21.79
N ILE A 384 31.73 -21.34 21.53
CA ILE A 384 31.20 -20.97 20.22
C ILE A 384 31.51 -19.50 19.92
N LEU A 385 31.30 -18.59 20.87
CA LEU A 385 31.61 -17.17 20.71
C LEU A 385 33.11 -16.94 20.47
N ASP A 386 33.99 -17.64 21.19
CA ASP A 386 35.44 -17.56 20.99
C ASP A 386 35.85 -18.11 19.61
N SER A 387 35.19 -19.16 19.14
CA SER A 387 35.40 -19.65 17.77
C SER A 387 34.95 -18.63 16.70
N ILE A 388 33.96 -17.79 16.99
CA ILE A 388 33.51 -16.70 16.10
C ILE A 388 34.55 -15.57 16.13
N ILE A 389 34.98 -15.15 17.33
CA ILE A 389 35.95 -14.06 17.50
C ILE A 389 37.29 -14.40 16.83
N LYS A 390 37.76 -15.66 16.95
CA LYS A 390 38.98 -16.13 16.27
C LYS A 390 38.89 -16.09 14.75
N LYS A 391 37.69 -16.21 14.18
CA LYS A 391 37.47 -16.17 12.73
C LYS A 391 37.25 -14.75 12.22
N ASP A 392 36.61 -13.92 13.02
CA ASP A 392 36.29 -12.54 12.69
C ASP A 392 36.54 -11.63 13.89
N GLU A 393 37.76 -11.10 13.94
CA GLU A 393 38.20 -10.22 15.02
C GLU A 393 37.57 -8.82 14.97
N THR A 394 37.06 -8.43 13.79
CA THR A 394 36.50 -7.10 13.51
C THR A 394 35.06 -6.94 14.00
N SER A 395 34.39 -8.04 14.29
CA SER A 395 33.00 -8.01 14.73
C SER A 395 32.84 -7.67 16.22
N ALA A 396 32.05 -6.62 16.49
CA ALA A 396 31.74 -6.17 17.85
C ALA A 396 30.69 -7.05 18.56
N ILE A 397 29.68 -7.52 17.81
CA ILE A 397 28.49 -8.21 18.37
C ILE A 397 28.85 -9.47 19.19
N PRO A 398 29.72 -10.39 18.73
CA PRO A 398 30.08 -11.57 19.51
C PRO A 398 30.81 -11.24 20.80
N ARG A 399 31.61 -10.16 20.81
CA ARG A 399 32.33 -9.68 22.00
C ARG A 399 31.34 -9.14 23.03
N LYS A 400 30.40 -8.28 22.62
CA LYS A 400 29.31 -7.80 23.50
C LYS A 400 28.52 -8.96 24.12
N ARG A 401 28.18 -9.98 23.32
CA ARG A 401 27.50 -11.18 23.82
C ARG A 401 28.33 -11.98 24.82
N LYS A 402 29.64 -12.14 24.58
CA LYS A 402 30.56 -12.80 25.53
C LYS A 402 30.58 -12.08 26.88
N ILE A 403 30.65 -10.76 26.87
CA ILE A 403 30.62 -9.93 28.08
C ILE A 403 29.28 -10.10 28.82
N ALA A 404 28.16 -10.09 28.09
CA ALA A 404 26.84 -10.34 28.68
C ALA A 404 26.73 -11.72 29.34
N VAL A 405 27.30 -12.75 28.72
CA VAL A 405 27.36 -14.10 29.31
C VAL A 405 28.22 -14.13 30.59
N LEU A 406 29.39 -13.46 30.59
CA LEU A 406 30.23 -13.36 31.79
C LEU A 406 29.52 -12.61 32.93
N LYS A 407 28.76 -11.56 32.60
CA LYS A 407 27.92 -10.83 33.56
C LYS A 407 26.81 -11.73 34.12
N ALA A 408 26.14 -12.51 33.27
CA ALA A 408 25.10 -13.46 33.70
C ALA A 408 25.65 -14.56 34.63
N GLN A 409 26.91 -14.99 34.43
CA GLN A 409 27.60 -15.92 35.34
C GLN A 409 28.04 -15.28 36.68
N GLY A 410 27.90 -13.96 36.84
CA GLY A 410 28.41 -13.23 38.00
C GLY A 410 29.94 -13.03 38.01
N LYS A 411 30.64 -13.34 36.91
CA LYS A 411 32.09 -13.15 36.79
C LYS A 411 32.44 -11.72 36.39
N ILE A 412 32.13 -10.78 37.27
CA ILE A 412 32.24 -9.33 37.00
C ILE A 412 33.67 -8.92 36.65
N THR A 413 34.68 -9.47 37.32
CA THR A 413 36.09 -9.13 37.10
C THR A 413 36.61 -9.58 35.72
N GLU A 414 36.17 -10.75 35.23
CA GLU A 414 36.47 -11.22 33.88
C GLU A 414 35.73 -10.38 32.82
N ALA A 415 34.48 -10.00 33.11
CA ALA A 415 33.70 -9.12 32.23
C ALA A 415 34.34 -7.73 32.07
N VAL A 416 34.84 -7.14 33.15
CA VAL A 416 35.56 -5.86 33.12
C VAL A 416 36.81 -5.96 32.26
N LYS A 417 37.63 -7.01 32.43
CA LYS A 417 38.81 -7.23 31.57
C LYS A 417 38.41 -7.38 30.11
N GLY A 418 37.38 -8.17 29.81
CA GLY A 418 36.87 -8.35 28.46
C GLY A 418 36.31 -7.07 27.83
N LEU A 419 35.72 -6.17 28.63
CA LEU A 419 35.28 -4.84 28.19
C LEU A 419 36.43 -3.88 27.94
N CYS A 420 37.48 -3.89 28.77
CA CYS A 420 38.69 -3.11 28.53
C CYS A 420 39.35 -3.55 27.21
N ASP A 421 39.56 -4.86 27.02
CA ASP A 421 40.10 -5.42 25.76
C ASP A 421 39.23 -5.09 24.54
N TYR A 422 37.91 -4.93 24.75
CA TYR A 422 36.97 -4.51 23.72
C TYR A 422 37.12 -3.02 23.38
N LEU A 423 37.14 -2.15 24.38
CA LEU A 423 37.24 -0.70 24.21
C LEU A 423 38.61 -0.26 23.67
N GLU A 424 39.68 -1.00 23.97
CA GLU A 424 40.98 -0.80 23.32
C GLU A 424 40.89 -0.91 21.79
N LYS A 425 40.00 -1.78 21.29
CA LYS A 425 39.75 -1.97 19.85
C LYS A 425 38.66 -1.04 19.32
N PHE A 426 37.62 -0.78 20.11
CA PHE A 426 36.41 -0.04 19.72
C PHE A 426 36.16 1.16 20.65
N GLN A 427 37.03 2.16 20.56
CA GLN A 427 37.01 3.32 21.48
C GLN A 427 35.75 4.20 21.34
N ALA A 428 35.09 4.20 20.18
CA ALA A 428 33.94 5.06 19.92
C ALA A 428 32.60 4.51 20.44
N ASP A 429 32.57 3.30 21.01
CA ASP A 429 31.33 2.65 21.42
C ASP A 429 30.83 3.15 22.78
N GLN A 430 29.84 4.05 22.74
CA GLN A 430 29.28 4.71 23.92
C GLN A 430 28.55 3.74 24.86
N GLU A 431 27.89 2.70 24.34
CA GLU A 431 27.18 1.73 25.17
C GLU A 431 28.15 0.91 26.01
N ALA A 432 29.31 0.56 25.44
CA ALA A 432 30.32 -0.22 26.13
C ALA A 432 31.01 0.59 27.25
N TRP A 433 31.25 1.88 27.04
CA TRP A 433 31.73 2.78 28.09
C TRP A 433 30.72 2.92 29.24
N LEU A 434 29.43 3.02 28.92
CA LEU A 434 28.37 3.11 29.92
C LEU A 434 28.30 1.82 30.74
N GLU A 435 28.27 0.66 30.08
CA GLU A 435 28.26 -0.65 30.74
C GLU A 435 29.51 -0.85 31.62
N LEU A 436 30.69 -0.44 31.15
CA LEU A 436 31.91 -0.50 31.95
C LEU A 436 31.82 0.39 33.20
N SER A 437 31.24 1.59 33.08
CA SER A 437 31.02 2.47 34.22
C SER A 437 30.10 1.84 35.28
N GLU A 438 29.02 1.17 34.86
CA GLU A 438 28.12 0.46 35.76
C GLU A 438 28.79 -0.71 36.46
N LEU A 439 29.62 -1.49 35.73
CA LEU A 439 30.39 -2.56 36.34
C LEU A 439 31.40 -2.03 37.37
N TYR A 440 32.08 -0.92 37.11
CA TYR A 440 32.96 -0.31 38.11
C TYR A 440 32.21 0.22 39.33
N VAL A 441 31.01 0.77 39.15
CA VAL A 441 30.13 1.13 40.28
C VAL A 441 29.77 -0.10 41.10
N SER A 442 29.46 -1.23 40.45
CA SER A 442 29.18 -2.50 41.15
C SER A 442 30.38 -3.05 41.94
N LEU A 443 31.61 -2.72 41.50
CA LEU A 443 32.86 -3.05 42.19
C LEU A 443 33.29 -1.99 43.22
N HIS A 444 32.51 -0.92 43.39
CA HIS A 444 32.84 0.26 44.21
C HIS A 444 34.13 1.00 43.80
N GLU A 445 34.61 0.80 42.57
CA GLU A 445 35.76 1.50 42.01
C GLU A 445 35.31 2.82 41.34
N TYR A 446 34.78 3.73 42.15
CA TYR A 446 34.13 4.95 41.64
C TYR A 446 35.07 5.87 40.84
N SER A 447 36.39 5.86 41.10
CA SER A 447 37.35 6.69 40.38
C SER A 447 37.45 6.30 38.90
N LYS A 448 37.52 4.99 38.61
CA LYS A 448 37.53 4.46 37.24
C LYS A 448 36.17 4.62 36.57
N ALA A 449 35.09 4.47 37.33
CA ALA A 449 33.75 4.71 36.81
C ALA A 449 33.56 6.17 36.37
N ALA A 450 34.09 7.14 37.14
CA ALA A 450 34.08 8.55 36.78
C ALA A 450 34.85 8.83 35.48
N PHE A 451 36.01 8.18 35.29
CA PHE A 451 36.79 8.29 34.04
C PHE A 451 36.00 7.81 32.81
N CYS A 452 35.29 6.68 32.92
CA CYS A 452 34.46 6.17 31.82
C CYS A 452 33.35 7.16 31.41
N LEU A 453 32.75 7.84 32.38
CA LEU A 453 31.73 8.86 32.12
C LEU A 453 32.32 10.18 31.57
N GLU A 454 33.56 10.53 31.91
CA GLU A 454 34.26 11.68 31.30
C GLU A 454 34.41 11.49 29.79
N GLU A 455 34.85 10.31 29.35
CA GLU A 455 34.92 9.96 27.92
C GLU A 455 33.54 10.05 27.24
N LEU A 456 32.46 9.63 27.91
CA LEU A 456 31.10 9.76 27.38
C LEU A 456 30.63 11.22 27.27
N ILE A 457 30.99 12.06 28.23
CA ILE A 457 30.71 13.50 28.20
C ILE A 457 31.47 14.16 27.04
N LEU A 458 32.73 13.75 26.79
CA LEU A 458 33.51 14.23 25.66
C LEU A 458 32.87 13.86 24.32
N HIS A 459 32.32 12.65 24.19
CA HIS A 459 31.62 12.22 22.99
C HIS A 459 30.32 13.00 22.75
N ASN A 460 29.47 13.15 23.77
CA ASN A 460 28.18 13.83 23.64
C ASN A 460 27.96 14.89 24.75
N PRO A 461 28.48 16.13 24.58
CA PRO A 461 28.38 17.18 25.59
C PRO A 461 26.96 17.72 25.84
N ALA A 462 26.00 17.41 24.97
CA ALA A 462 24.62 17.88 25.10
C ALA A 462 23.73 16.92 25.92
N ASN A 463 24.19 15.69 26.20
CA ASN A 463 23.38 14.70 26.89
C ASN A 463 23.36 14.95 28.40
N HIS A 464 22.21 15.33 28.96
CA HIS A 464 22.06 15.59 30.39
C HIS A 464 22.22 14.34 31.27
N LEU A 465 21.96 13.15 30.75
CA LEU A 465 22.00 11.89 31.52
C LEU A 465 23.42 11.54 31.96
N TYR A 466 24.44 11.84 31.14
CA TYR A 466 25.83 11.55 31.50
C TYR A 466 26.32 12.45 32.63
N TYR A 467 25.93 13.73 32.64
CA TYR A 467 26.24 14.65 33.72
C TYR A 467 25.56 14.26 35.04
N GLU A 468 24.32 13.78 34.97
CA GLU A 468 23.59 13.24 36.12
C GLU A 468 24.31 12.03 36.70
N ARG A 469 24.59 11.00 35.88
CA ARG A 469 25.32 9.81 36.33
C ARG A 469 26.71 10.15 36.88
N TYR A 470 27.42 11.08 36.26
CA TYR A 470 28.74 11.51 36.75
C TYR A 470 28.64 12.17 38.13
N ALA A 471 27.65 13.04 38.31
CA ALA A 471 27.41 13.69 39.59
C ALA A 471 27.00 12.69 40.68
N GLU A 472 26.19 11.66 40.36
CA GLU A 472 25.88 10.56 41.28
C GLU A 472 27.12 9.80 41.72
N ILE A 473 28.01 9.44 40.78
CA ILE A 473 29.26 8.73 41.09
C ILE A 473 30.19 9.60 41.95
N LYS A 474 30.33 10.90 41.64
CA LYS A 474 31.14 11.82 42.46
C LYS A 474 30.53 12.07 43.83
N PHE A 475 29.21 12.08 43.94
CA PHE A 475 28.53 12.15 45.22
C PHE A 475 28.78 10.89 46.05
N ALA A 476 28.74 9.70 45.41
CA ALA A 476 29.03 8.42 46.05
C ALA A 476 30.50 8.26 46.50
N GLN A 477 31.47 8.90 45.81
CA GLN A 477 32.86 8.97 46.24
C GLN A 477 33.02 9.66 47.61
N GLY A 478 32.13 10.60 47.92
CA GLY A 478 32.17 11.37 49.15
C GLY A 478 33.35 12.35 49.23
N GLY A 479 33.35 13.17 50.28
CA GLY A 479 34.31 14.26 50.47
C GLY A 479 33.75 15.61 50.00
N ALA A 480 34.12 16.68 50.69
CA ALA A 480 33.57 18.01 50.43
C ALA A 480 33.86 18.48 48.99
N ASP A 481 35.08 18.27 48.51
CA ASP A 481 35.51 18.69 47.17
C ASP A 481 34.77 17.91 46.07
N CYS A 482 34.58 16.60 46.25
CA CYS A 482 33.83 15.76 45.32
C CYS A 482 32.35 16.13 45.26
N VAL A 483 31.73 16.50 46.40
CA VAL A 483 30.33 16.91 46.46
C VAL A 483 30.12 18.28 45.81
N GLU A 484 31.09 19.19 45.91
CA GLU A 484 31.04 20.48 45.19
C GLU A 484 31.11 20.28 43.68
N VAL A 485 31.97 19.37 43.22
CA VAL A 485 32.04 18.97 41.82
C VAL A 485 30.71 18.35 41.38
N ALA A 486 30.16 17.42 42.17
CA ALA A 486 28.86 16.80 41.89
C ALA A 486 27.74 17.85 41.78
N GLN A 487 27.70 18.84 42.69
CA GLN A 487 26.74 19.94 42.63
C GLN A 487 26.84 20.73 41.32
N ALA A 488 28.06 21.06 40.87
CA ALA A 488 28.26 21.76 39.62
C ALA A 488 27.74 20.97 38.41
N TYR A 489 27.99 19.65 38.38
CA TYR A 489 27.51 18.77 37.31
C TYR A 489 25.99 18.54 37.33
N PHE A 490 25.37 18.42 38.51
CA PHE A 490 23.90 18.40 38.61
C PHE A 490 23.27 19.71 38.14
N CYS A 491 23.86 20.85 38.47
CA CYS A 491 23.44 22.16 37.95
C CYS A 491 23.58 22.23 36.42
N GLN A 492 24.64 21.65 35.85
CA GLN A 492 24.80 21.57 34.40
C GLN A 492 23.73 20.68 33.75
N ALA A 493 23.42 19.53 34.37
CA ALA A 493 22.34 18.66 33.91
C ALA A 493 20.97 19.37 33.95
N ALA A 494 20.70 20.14 35.02
CA ALA A 494 19.48 20.93 35.16
C ALA A 494 19.39 22.10 34.15
N LYS A 495 20.52 22.68 33.74
CA LYS A 495 20.56 23.69 32.66
C LYS A 495 20.22 23.08 31.30
N LEU A 496 20.74 21.89 31.00
CA LEU A 496 20.49 21.19 29.74
C LEU A 496 19.04 20.69 29.68
N ASN A 497 18.55 20.09 30.76
CA ASN A 497 17.17 19.64 30.87
C ASN A 497 16.55 20.10 32.20
N PRO A 498 15.80 21.21 32.19
CA PRO A 498 15.09 21.70 33.37
C PRO A 498 14.01 20.74 33.85
N ARG A 499 13.59 19.75 33.05
CA ARG A 499 12.56 18.76 33.39
C ARG A 499 13.07 17.59 34.25
N ASN A 500 14.38 17.41 34.36
CA ASN A 500 14.94 16.25 35.05
C ASN A 500 14.80 16.36 36.59
N LEU A 501 13.91 15.57 37.18
CA LEU A 501 13.68 15.52 38.62
C LEU A 501 14.89 14.95 39.39
N CYS A 502 15.56 13.95 38.84
CA CYS A 502 16.70 13.31 39.49
C CYS A 502 17.86 14.30 39.66
N ALA A 503 18.12 15.12 38.65
CA ALA A 503 19.09 16.21 38.75
C ALA A 503 18.71 17.22 39.85
N LEU A 504 17.45 17.68 39.91
CA LEU A 504 16.98 18.61 40.94
C LEU A 504 17.08 18.03 42.35
N ARG A 505 16.68 16.76 42.53
CA ARG A 505 16.84 16.01 43.80
C ARG A 505 18.32 15.83 44.17
N GLY A 506 19.18 15.60 43.18
CA GLY A 506 20.64 15.56 43.35
C GLY A 506 21.22 16.89 43.82
N ILE A 507 20.76 18.03 43.27
CA ILE A 507 21.15 19.37 43.76
C ILE A 507 20.69 19.56 45.21
N LEU A 508 19.45 19.18 45.55
CA LEU A 508 18.96 19.29 46.92
C LEU A 508 19.80 18.45 47.90
N SER A 509 20.16 17.23 47.50
CA SER A 509 20.94 16.32 48.35
C SER A 509 22.37 16.81 48.57
N THR A 510 23.02 17.30 47.50
CA THR A 510 24.37 17.90 47.57
C THR A 510 24.37 19.19 48.39
N THR A 511 23.38 20.08 48.21
CA THR A 511 23.25 21.31 49.01
C THR A 511 23.06 21.00 50.50
N ASN A 512 22.20 20.05 50.85
CA ASN A 512 21.98 19.62 52.24
C ASN A 512 23.27 19.09 52.89
N TYR A 513 24.00 18.24 52.17
CA TYR A 513 25.28 17.70 52.63
C TYR A 513 26.32 18.81 52.85
N LEU A 514 26.43 19.75 51.92
CA LEU A 514 27.35 20.88 52.02
C LEU A 514 26.99 21.79 53.21
N LEU A 515 25.71 22.08 53.43
CA LEU A 515 25.27 22.92 54.56
C LEU A 515 25.52 22.27 55.93
N ALA A 516 25.47 20.94 55.99
CA ALA A 516 25.82 20.16 57.18
C ALA A 516 27.34 20.09 57.44
N SER A 517 28.17 20.27 56.40
CA SER A 517 29.63 20.22 56.52
C SER A 517 30.21 21.52 57.10
N PRO A 518 31.06 21.47 58.14
CA PRO A 518 31.65 22.66 58.76
C PRO A 518 32.82 23.26 57.95
N LYS A 519 33.26 22.63 56.86
CA LYS A 519 34.48 22.98 56.13
C LYS A 519 34.32 24.05 55.04
N ILE A 520 33.12 24.63 54.87
CA ILE A 520 32.79 25.49 53.73
C ILE A 520 32.94 26.98 54.06
N PRO A 521 33.54 27.80 53.17
CA PRO A 521 33.58 29.26 53.33
C PRO A 521 32.20 29.90 53.49
N ALA A 522 32.09 30.90 54.38
CA ALA A 522 30.83 31.56 54.71
C ALA A 522 30.13 32.25 53.52
N THR A 523 30.90 32.71 52.52
CA THR A 523 30.38 33.28 51.27
C THR A 523 29.66 32.23 50.43
N ARG A 524 30.32 31.10 50.20
CA ARG A 524 29.78 29.97 49.44
C ARG A 524 28.57 29.34 50.14
N LYS A 525 28.54 29.34 51.47
CA LYS A 525 27.38 28.87 52.25
C LYS A 525 26.10 29.65 51.92
N LYS A 526 26.19 30.96 51.70
CA LYS A 526 25.04 31.80 51.29
C LYS A 526 24.56 31.45 49.88
N ASP A 527 25.47 31.17 48.95
CA ASP A 527 25.11 30.80 47.58
C ASP A 527 24.45 29.41 47.51
N VAL A 528 24.94 28.45 48.30
CA VAL A 528 24.32 27.12 48.44
C VAL A 528 22.91 27.21 49.04
N LEU A 529 22.69 28.09 50.02
CA LEU A 529 21.35 28.37 50.58
C LEU A 529 20.39 28.93 49.53
N LYS A 530 20.81 29.91 48.73
CA LYS A 530 19.98 30.44 47.63
C LYS A 530 19.66 29.37 46.58
N LEU A 531 20.63 28.52 46.26
CA LEU A 531 20.43 27.41 45.33
C LEU A 531 19.41 26.41 45.90
N GLN A 532 19.50 26.09 47.19
CA GLN A 532 18.56 25.21 47.89
C GLN A 532 17.13 25.78 47.88
N GLU A 533 16.95 27.07 48.18
CA GLU A 533 15.65 27.76 48.09
C GLU A 533 15.08 27.74 46.67
N TRP A 534 15.91 28.00 45.67
CA TRP A 534 15.51 27.93 44.26
C TRP A 534 15.05 26.52 43.86
N VAL A 535 15.83 25.48 44.19
CA VAL A 535 15.49 24.08 43.86
C VAL A 535 14.25 23.61 44.60
N THR A 536 14.11 23.90 45.88
CA THR A 536 12.93 23.50 46.67
C THR A 536 11.65 24.16 46.16
N LYS A 537 11.71 25.42 45.72
CA LYS A 537 10.57 26.07 45.06
C LYS A 537 10.22 25.39 43.73
N HIS A 538 11.23 25.09 42.89
CA HIS A 538 11.02 24.44 41.60
C HIS A 538 10.53 22.98 41.73
N LEU A 539 10.97 22.24 42.75
CA LEU A 539 10.49 20.89 43.03
C LEU A 539 9.02 20.88 43.47
N LYS A 540 8.60 21.81 44.35
CA LYS A 540 7.20 21.92 44.77
C LYS A 540 6.25 22.19 43.60
N VAL A 541 6.59 23.15 42.74
CA VAL A 541 5.81 23.46 41.54
C VAL A 541 5.69 22.24 40.62
N ARG A 542 6.74 21.41 40.54
CA ARG A 542 6.75 20.20 39.72
C ARG A 542 5.94 19.05 40.32
N GLU A 543 6.03 18.85 41.63
CA GLU A 543 5.23 17.85 42.33
C GLU A 543 3.73 18.18 42.20
N GLU A 544 3.36 19.46 42.25
CA GLU A 544 2.00 19.95 41.96
C GLU A 544 1.58 19.68 40.50
N GLU A 545 2.46 19.94 39.51
CA GLU A 545 2.21 19.62 38.09
C GLU A 545 2.02 18.11 37.84
N GLU A 546 2.80 17.24 38.51
CA GLU A 546 2.67 15.77 38.38
C GLU A 546 1.40 15.21 39.04
N GLU A 547 0.95 15.80 40.16
CA GLU A 547 -0.34 15.46 40.79
C GLU A 547 -1.54 15.82 39.87
N ASP A 548 -1.42 16.92 39.13
CA ASP A 548 -2.41 17.32 38.11
C ASP A 548 -2.37 16.41 36.86
N GLU A 549 -1.19 15.97 36.41
CA GLU A 549 -1.07 15.03 35.28
C GLU A 549 -1.53 13.60 35.63
N THR A 550 -1.23 13.11 36.84
CA THR A 550 -1.65 11.77 37.30
C THR A 550 -3.15 11.70 37.57
N SER A 551 -3.77 12.77 38.07
CA SER A 551 -5.23 12.87 38.19
C SER A 551 -5.93 12.85 36.82
N GLN A 552 -5.32 13.43 35.77
CA GLN A 552 -5.81 13.36 34.38
C GLN A 552 -5.52 12.02 33.67
N GLN A 553 -4.52 11.25 34.08
CA GLN A 553 -4.23 9.91 33.53
C GLN A 553 -5.11 8.79 34.13
N SER A 554 -5.62 8.98 35.35
CA SER A 554 -6.51 8.01 36.01
C SER A 554 -7.76 7.59 35.19
N PRO A 555 -8.47 8.48 34.45
CA PRO A 555 -9.58 8.04 33.59
C PRO A 555 -9.11 7.28 32.34
N LEU A 556 -7.91 7.54 31.81
CA LEU A 556 -7.38 6.81 30.65
C LEU A 556 -6.93 5.38 31.00
N ILE A 557 -6.40 5.18 32.20
CA ILE A 557 -6.04 3.85 32.72
C ILE A 557 -7.31 3.03 33.03
N LEU A 558 -8.36 3.67 33.56
CA LEU A 558 -9.67 3.02 33.77
C LEU A 558 -10.32 2.59 32.44
N LEU A 559 -10.25 3.46 31.41
CA LEU A 559 -10.70 3.16 30.05
C LEU A 559 -9.90 2.01 29.39
N MET A 560 -8.61 1.87 29.68
CA MET A 560 -7.80 0.75 29.20
C MET A 560 -8.09 -0.56 29.94
N SER A 561 -8.45 -0.51 31.23
CA SER A 561 -8.86 -1.70 31.99
C SER A 561 -10.25 -2.21 31.62
N ASP A 562 -11.18 -1.32 31.24
CA ASP A 562 -12.53 -1.70 30.80
C ASP A 562 -12.54 -2.41 29.43
N LEU A 563 -11.49 -2.26 28.62
CA LEU A 563 -11.32 -2.96 27.34
C LEU A 563 -10.77 -4.40 27.48
N HIS A 564 -10.25 -4.81 28.64
CA HIS A 564 -9.68 -6.15 28.85
C HIS A 564 -10.53 -7.09 29.75
N ILE A 565 -11.71 -6.67 30.22
CA ILE A 565 -12.60 -7.50 31.05
C ILE A 565 -14.00 -7.62 30.43
N LYS A 566 -14.09 -8.11 29.18
CA LYS A 566 -15.34 -8.71 28.63
C LYS A 566 -15.06 -9.88 27.69
N GLN A 567 -14.28 -10.86 28.13
CA GLN A 567 -14.35 -12.23 27.60
C GLN A 567 -14.10 -13.25 28.73
N LYS A 568 -15.17 -13.55 29.49
CA LYS A 568 -15.52 -14.86 30.08
C LYS A 568 -16.58 -14.69 31.17
N SER A 569 -17.84 -14.87 30.79
CA SER A 569 -18.89 -15.42 31.68
C SER A 569 -20.12 -15.79 30.83
N ASN A 570 -20.03 -16.96 30.19
CA ASN A 570 -21.08 -17.98 29.97
C ASN A 570 -20.65 -18.89 28.82
#